data_AF-A0A940JAS1-F1
#
_entry.id   AF-A0A940JAS1-F1
#
_cell.length_a   1.000
_cell.length_b   1.000
_cell.length_c   1.000
_cell.angle_alpha   90.00
_cell.angle_beta   90.00
_cell.angle_gamma   90.00
#
_symmetry.space_group_name_H-M   'P 1'
#
loop_
_entity.id
_entity.type
_entity.pdbx_description
1 polymer ?
#
loop_
_entity_poly.entity_id
_entity_poly.type
_entity_poly.pdbx_seq_one_letter_code
_entity_poly.pdbx_strand_id
1 'polypeptide(L)'
;MAREYVTQAELEAALSALQEPGRFDGAERLVSQAAPGLHRILLDALSAGGWGQDDDARAIEAALAAGDPEAVQARVRALLGEQNRVSMLVGVAVGVELARELGLADGEPPLTVTHHGSKEHH
;
A
#
# COMPACT_ATOMS: atom_id res chain seq x y z
N MET A 1 17.50 17.22 13.61
CA MET A 1 18.17 16.39 12.59
C MET A 1 17.22 15.25 12.26
N ALA A 2 16.60 15.27 11.08
CA ALA A 2 15.70 14.20 10.65
C ALA A 2 16.53 12.94 10.34
N ARG A 3 15.95 11.76 10.58
CA ARG A 3 16.63 10.48 10.41
C ARG A 3 16.51 10.02 8.96
N GLU A 4 17.60 10.10 8.19
CA GLU A 4 17.61 9.79 6.75
C GLU A 4 17.61 8.28 6.42
N TYR A 5 17.95 7.41 7.39
CA TYR A 5 18.15 5.97 7.16
C TYR A 5 17.54 5.08 8.24
N VAL A 6 17.00 3.94 7.83
CA VAL A 6 16.58 2.83 8.71
C VAL A 6 17.33 1.56 8.34
N THR A 7 17.77 0.81 9.33
CA THR A 7 18.45 -0.47 9.10
C THR A 7 17.44 -1.57 8.76
N GLN A 8 17.89 -2.58 8.03
CA GLN A 8 17.06 -3.76 7.74
C GLN A 8 16.49 -4.40 9.02
N ALA A 9 17.28 -4.51 10.09
CA ALA A 9 16.84 -5.08 11.36
C ALA A 9 15.75 -4.25 12.05
N GLU A 10 15.83 -2.93 11.99
CA GLU A 10 14.78 -2.05 12.52
C GLU A 10 13.49 -2.14 11.70
N LEU A 11 13.60 -2.24 10.37
CA LEU A 11 12.46 -2.46 9.50
C LEU A 11 11.77 -3.80 9.80
N GLU A 12 12.54 -4.89 9.91
CA GLU A 12 12.02 -6.21 10.26
C GLU A 12 11.36 -6.23 11.64
N ALA A 13 11.96 -5.57 12.63
CA ALA A 13 11.38 -5.44 13.96
C ALA A 13 10.06 -4.67 13.94
N ALA A 14 9.98 -3.59 13.16
CA ALA A 14 8.75 -2.82 12.99
C ALA A 14 7.66 -3.65 12.28
N LEU A 15 8.02 -4.39 11.23
CA LEU A 15 7.09 -5.29 10.54
C LEU A 15 6.56 -6.39 11.46
N SER A 16 7.44 -7.00 12.26
CA SER A 16 7.03 -8.01 13.23
C SER A 16 6.10 -7.42 14.30
N ALA A 17 6.39 -6.21 14.79
CA ALA A 17 5.54 -5.53 15.74
C ALA A 17 4.13 -5.23 15.21
N LEU A 18 3.94 -5.06 13.89
CA LEU A 18 2.63 -4.87 13.26
C LEU A 18 1.80 -6.17 13.19
N GLN A 19 2.43 -7.33 13.29
CA GLN A 19 1.73 -8.63 13.26
C GLN A 19 1.09 -9.00 14.61
N GLU A 20 1.42 -8.27 15.67
CA GLU A 20 0.84 -8.50 17.00
C GLU A 20 -0.69 -8.26 16.98
N PRO A 21 -1.50 -9.15 17.58
CA PRO A 21 -2.94 -8.98 17.64
C PRO A 21 -3.33 -7.63 18.27
N GLY A 22 -4.33 -6.97 17.68
CA GLY A 22 -4.86 -5.71 18.21
C GLY A 22 -4.05 -4.45 17.85
N ARG A 23 -2.92 -4.58 17.13
CA ARG A 23 -2.10 -3.44 16.70
C ARG A 23 -2.84 -2.45 15.80
N PHE A 24 -3.81 -2.94 15.04
CA PHE A 24 -4.60 -2.12 14.13
C PHE A 24 -5.87 -1.56 14.76
N ASP A 25 -6.30 -2.02 15.93
CA ASP A 25 -7.60 -1.65 16.53
C ASP A 25 -7.80 -0.13 16.68
N GLY A 26 -6.75 0.59 17.04
CA GLY A 26 -6.77 2.05 17.13
C GLY A 26 -6.95 2.72 15.77
N ALA A 27 -6.21 2.25 14.77
CA ALA A 27 -6.30 2.74 13.40
C ALA A 27 -7.66 2.41 12.79
N GLU A 28 -8.17 1.20 13.00
CA GLU A 28 -9.49 0.76 12.51
C GLU A 28 -10.63 1.62 13.07
N ARG A 29 -10.61 1.94 14.37
CA ARG A 29 -11.60 2.86 14.97
C ARG A 29 -11.53 4.26 14.36
N LEU A 30 -10.32 4.79 14.16
CA LEU A 30 -10.12 6.11 13.58
C LEU A 30 -10.56 6.18 12.11
N VAL A 31 -10.19 5.18 11.31
CA VAL A 31 -10.62 5.03 9.91
C VAL A 31 -12.14 4.91 9.83
N SER A 32 -12.76 4.13 10.71
CA SER A 32 -14.22 3.97 10.73
C SER A 32 -14.96 5.29 10.98
N GLN A 33 -14.39 6.17 11.81
CA GLN A 33 -14.95 7.50 12.08
C GLN A 33 -14.71 8.49 10.94
N ALA A 34 -13.58 8.36 10.23
CA ALA A 34 -13.18 9.23 9.12
C ALA A 34 -13.65 8.73 7.73
N ALA A 35 -14.30 7.56 7.68
CA ALA A 35 -14.53 6.79 6.45
C ALA A 35 -15.15 7.59 5.28
N PRO A 36 -16.16 8.47 5.46
CA PRO A 36 -16.73 9.20 4.34
C PRO A 36 -15.74 10.17 3.69
N GLY A 37 -14.92 10.86 4.49
CA GLY A 37 -13.91 11.79 3.99
C GLY A 37 -12.71 11.07 3.37
N LEU A 38 -12.25 10.00 4.03
CA LEU A 38 -11.13 9.20 3.54
C LEU A 38 -11.46 8.50 2.22
N HIS A 39 -12.70 8.01 2.06
CA HIS A 39 -13.14 7.36 0.83
C HIS A 39 -13.03 8.30 -0.38
N ARG A 40 -13.41 9.57 -0.23
CA ARG A 40 -13.29 10.57 -1.29
C ARG A 40 -11.83 10.81 -1.68
N ILE A 41 -10.94 10.96 -0.69
CA ILE A 41 -9.51 11.16 -0.92
C ILE A 41 -8.89 9.95 -1.65
N LEU A 42 -9.25 8.73 -1.23
CA LEU A 42 -8.76 7.51 -1.87
C LEU A 42 -9.21 7.39 -3.32
N LEU A 43 -10.48 7.70 -3.62
CA LEU A 43 -10.99 7.72 -5.00
C LEU A 43 -10.28 8.76 -5.86
N ASP A 44 -10.07 9.96 -5.32
CA ASP A 44 -9.37 11.04 -6.02
C ASP A 44 -7.90 10.66 -6.26
N ALA A 45 -7.21 10.05 -5.28
CA ALA A 45 -5.83 9.60 -5.40
C ALA A 45 -5.64 8.47 -6.43
N LEU A 46 -6.56 7.49 -6.43
CA LEU A 46 -6.58 6.41 -7.45
C LEU A 46 -6.77 6.98 -8.86
N SER A 47 -7.68 7.95 -9.00
CA SER A 47 -7.99 8.58 -10.29
C SER A 47 -6.86 9.49 -10.78
N ALA A 48 -6.29 10.32 -9.90
CA ALA A 48 -5.31 11.34 -10.26
C ALA A 48 -3.92 10.76 -10.57
N GLY A 49 -3.53 9.65 -9.94
CA GLY A 49 -2.23 9.03 -10.20
C GLY A 49 -2.16 8.16 -11.46
N GLY A 50 -3.25 8.05 -12.23
CA GLY A 50 -3.31 7.21 -13.43
C GLY A 50 -3.29 5.71 -13.12
N TRP A 51 -3.65 5.31 -11.90
CA TRP A 51 -3.63 3.92 -11.47
C TRP A 51 -4.92 3.20 -11.92
N GLY A 52 -4.93 2.74 -13.18
CA GLY A 52 -5.67 1.54 -13.57
C GLY A 52 -7.06 1.68 -14.18
N GLN A 53 -7.73 2.83 -14.19
CA GLN A 53 -9.13 2.88 -14.67
C GLN A 53 -9.27 2.59 -16.18
N ASP A 54 -8.40 3.12 -17.03
CA ASP A 54 -8.48 2.90 -18.49
C ASP A 54 -7.86 1.55 -18.94
N ASP A 55 -6.92 1.00 -18.17
CA ASP A 55 -6.28 -0.27 -18.48
C ASP A 55 -7.13 -1.49 -18.07
N ASP A 56 -7.92 -1.37 -17.00
CA ASP A 56 -8.78 -2.45 -16.51
C ASP A 56 -9.90 -2.80 -17.48
N ALA A 57 -10.59 -1.80 -18.03
CA ALA A 57 -11.67 -2.02 -18.99
C ALA A 57 -11.16 -2.77 -20.23
N ARG A 58 -10.01 -2.36 -20.77
CA ARG A 58 -9.36 -3.02 -21.89
C ARG A 58 -8.89 -4.43 -21.56
N ALA A 59 -8.38 -4.66 -20.35
CA ALA A 59 -7.93 -5.96 -19.90
C ALA A 59 -9.10 -6.94 -19.70
N ILE A 60 -10.25 -6.46 -19.21
CA ILE A 60 -11.49 -7.23 -19.10
C ILE A 60 -12.02 -7.56 -20.49
N GLU A 61 -12.09 -6.60 -21.41
CA GLU A 61 -12.49 -6.85 -22.80
C GLU A 61 -11.61 -7.89 -23.48
N ALA A 62 -10.28 -7.79 -23.31
CA ALA A 62 -9.33 -8.76 -23.83
C ALA A 62 -9.50 -10.15 -23.21
N ALA A 63 -9.85 -10.23 -21.91
CA ALA A 63 -10.16 -11.49 -21.26
C ALA A 63 -11.42 -12.13 -21.85
N LEU A 64 -12.50 -11.35 -22.00
CA LEU A 64 -13.78 -11.80 -22.56
C LEU A 64 -13.67 -12.25 -24.03
N ALA A 65 -12.84 -11.58 -24.82
CA ALA A 65 -12.60 -11.92 -26.22
C ALA A 65 -11.94 -13.31 -26.41
N ALA A 66 -11.33 -13.89 -25.38
CA ALA A 66 -10.70 -15.21 -25.45
C ALA A 66 -11.71 -16.37 -25.54
N GLY A 67 -12.98 -16.15 -25.19
CA GLY A 67 -14.08 -17.10 -25.39
C GLY A 67 -14.10 -18.34 -24.48
N ASP A 68 -13.04 -18.62 -23.73
CA ASP A 68 -12.97 -19.69 -22.73
C ASP A 68 -13.35 -19.18 -21.33
N PRO A 69 -14.45 -19.68 -20.73
CA PRO A 69 -14.89 -19.27 -19.40
C PRO A 69 -13.84 -19.45 -18.29
N GLU A 70 -13.02 -20.50 -18.35
CA GLU A 70 -11.99 -20.75 -17.32
C GLU A 70 -10.84 -19.74 -17.45
N ALA A 71 -10.35 -19.51 -18.68
CA ALA A 71 -9.35 -18.48 -18.94
C ALA A 71 -9.83 -17.06 -18.62
N VAL A 72 -11.11 -16.75 -18.88
CA VAL A 72 -11.73 -15.48 -18.46
C VAL A 72 -11.66 -15.35 -16.95
N GLN A 73 -12.10 -16.38 -16.21
CA GLN A 73 -12.10 -16.34 -14.76
C GLN A 73 -10.70 -16.18 -14.17
N ALA A 74 -9.69 -16.87 -14.72
CA ALA A 74 -8.30 -16.76 -14.29
C ALA A 74 -7.76 -15.34 -14.50
N ARG A 75 -8.03 -14.73 -15.67
CA ARG A 75 -7.59 -13.36 -15.98
C ARG A 75 -8.26 -12.32 -15.09
N VAL A 76 -9.57 -12.43 -14.85
CA VAL A 76 -10.29 -11.53 -13.95
C VAL A 76 -9.75 -11.64 -12.52
N ARG A 77 -9.45 -12.85 -12.02
CA ARG A 77 -8.82 -13.02 -10.70
C ARG A 77 -7.44 -12.36 -10.63
N ALA A 78 -6.63 -12.47 -11.68
CA ALA A 78 -5.33 -11.82 -11.74
C ALA A 78 -5.45 -10.29 -11.70
N LEU A 79 -6.37 -9.73 -12.49
CA LEU A 79 -6.70 -8.29 -12.49
C LEU A 79 -7.14 -7.81 -11.11
N LEU A 80 -8.08 -8.52 -10.46
CA LEU A 80 -8.52 -8.17 -9.11
C LEU A 80 -7.39 -8.25 -8.08
N GLY A 81 -6.50 -9.23 -8.22
CA GLY A 81 -5.31 -9.35 -7.38
C GLY A 81 -4.38 -8.14 -7.53
N GLU A 82 -4.20 -7.66 -8.75
CA GLU A 82 -3.40 -6.46 -9.03
C GLU A 82 -4.06 -5.20 -8.49
N GLN A 83 -5.36 -5.02 -8.73
CA GLN A 83 -6.11 -3.88 -8.22
C GLN A 83 -6.13 -3.81 -6.69
N ASN A 84 -6.19 -4.97 -6.03
CA ASN A 84 -6.06 -5.03 -4.58
C ASN A 84 -4.67 -4.59 -4.11
N ARG A 85 -3.58 -4.96 -4.81
CA ARG A 85 -2.22 -4.49 -4.48
C ARG A 85 -2.10 -2.98 -4.63
N VAL A 86 -2.60 -2.42 -5.73
CA VAL A 86 -2.62 -0.97 -5.97
C VAL A 86 -3.41 -0.25 -4.87
N SER A 87 -4.62 -0.74 -4.56
CA SER A 87 -5.46 -0.16 -3.50
C SER A 87 -4.77 -0.16 -2.14
N MET A 88 -4.05 -1.24 -1.81
CA MET A 88 -3.26 -1.31 -0.57
C MET A 88 -2.12 -0.30 -0.56
N LEU A 89 -1.38 -0.14 -1.67
CA LEU A 89 -0.29 0.84 -1.77
C LEU A 89 -0.80 2.28 -1.62
N VAL A 90 -1.90 2.61 -2.28
CA VAL A 90 -2.55 3.93 -2.15
C VAL A 90 -3.05 4.15 -0.72
N GLY A 91 -3.66 3.13 -0.11
CA GLY A 91 -4.10 3.19 1.29
C GLY A 91 -2.96 3.48 2.26
N VAL A 92 -1.81 2.83 2.09
CA VAL A 92 -0.60 3.08 2.90
C VAL A 92 -0.07 4.50 2.66
N ALA A 93 0.03 4.94 1.41
CA ALA A 93 0.50 6.29 1.08
C ALA A 93 -0.38 7.38 1.71
N VAL A 94 -1.71 7.27 1.58
CA VAL A 94 -2.66 8.20 2.20
C VAL A 94 -2.54 8.16 3.72
N GLY A 95 -2.37 6.97 4.33
CA GLY A 95 -2.16 6.83 5.77
C GLY A 95 -0.89 7.54 6.27
N VAL A 96 0.21 7.44 5.51
CA VAL A 96 1.48 8.11 5.82
C VAL A 96 1.33 9.63 5.75
N GLU A 97 0.73 10.16 4.68
CA GLU A 97 0.52 11.60 4.54
C GLU A 97 -0.45 12.13 5.60
N LEU A 98 -1.53 11.41 5.90
CA LEU A 98 -2.46 11.80 6.96
C LEU A 98 -1.78 11.86 8.33
N ALA A 99 -0.90 10.91 8.66
CA ALA A 99 -0.14 10.95 9.90
C ALA A 99 0.77 12.19 9.99
N ARG A 100 1.33 12.65 8.86
CA ARG A 100 2.12 13.89 8.81
C ARG A 100 1.26 15.13 8.96
N GLU A 101 0.13 15.21 8.27
CA GLU A 101 -0.82 16.34 8.39
C GLU A 101 -1.33 16.50 9.84
N LEU A 102 -1.45 15.40 10.57
CA LEU A 102 -1.82 15.40 11.99
C LEU A 102 -0.65 15.64 12.95
N GLY A 103 0.59 15.76 12.44
CA GLY A 103 1.80 15.91 13.26
C GLY A 103 2.12 14.69 14.13
N LEU A 104 1.63 13.50 13.75
CA LEU A 104 1.85 12.24 14.47
C LEU A 104 3.13 11.52 14.03
N ALA A 105 3.67 11.90 12.87
CA ALA A 105 4.95 11.43 12.38
C ALA A 105 5.97 12.58 12.47
N ASP A 106 6.91 12.47 13.40
CA ASP A 106 8.03 13.41 13.51
C ASP A 106 9.05 13.16 12.38
N GLY A 107 8.99 13.97 11.32
CA GLY A 107 9.95 13.97 10.21
C GLY A 107 9.54 13.18 8.96
N GLU A 108 10.29 13.39 7.88
CA GLU A 108 10.12 12.68 6.60
C GLU A 108 10.54 11.20 6.74
N PRO A 109 9.82 10.23 6.14
CA PRO A 109 10.21 8.82 6.22
C PRO A 109 11.61 8.62 5.65
N PRO A 110 12.34 7.60 6.14
CA PRO A 110 13.66 7.28 5.62
C PRO A 110 13.58 7.03 4.12
N LEU A 111 14.38 7.76 3.35
CA LEU A 111 14.45 7.63 1.90
C LEU A 111 15.23 6.38 1.48
N THR A 112 15.90 5.68 2.41
CA THR A 112 16.72 4.50 2.11
C THR A 112 16.80 3.50 3.27
N VAL A 113 16.65 2.21 2.95
CA VAL A 113 16.92 1.09 3.87
C VAL A 113 18.36 0.64 3.69
N THR A 114 19.12 0.55 4.79
CA THR A 114 20.51 0.08 4.76
C THR A 114 20.60 -1.38 5.21
N HIS A 115 21.16 -2.23 4.35
CA HIS A 115 21.52 -3.61 4.70
C HIS A 115 22.87 -3.59 5.40
N HIS A 116 22.89 -3.78 6.72
CA HIS A 116 24.13 -3.85 7.49
C HIS A 116 24.58 -5.31 7.64
N GLY A 117 25.41 -5.80 6.70
CA GLY A 117 26.12 -7.08 6.77
C GLY A 117 27.03 -7.21 5.53
N SER A 118 28.31 -7.57 5.60
CA SER A 118 29.02 -8.40 6.57
C SER A 118 30.45 -7.89 6.72
N LYS A 119 31.00 -7.94 7.93
CA LYS A 119 32.46 -7.82 8.10
C LYS A 119 33.15 -8.93 7.33
N GLU A 120 34.12 -8.51 6.53
CA GLU A 120 35.06 -9.35 5.80
C GLU A 120 35.66 -10.42 6.72
N HIS A 121 35.55 -11.68 6.30
CA HIS A 121 36.41 -12.74 6.82
C HIS A 121 37.82 -12.48 6.29
N HIS A 122 38.79 -12.36 7.19
CA HIS A 122 40.21 -12.56 6.91
C HIS A 122 40.78 -13.51 7.97
#